data_AF-A0A6A7RV37-F1
#
_entry.id   AF-A0A6A7RV37-F1
#
_cell.length_a   1.000
_cell.length_b   1.000
_cell.length_c   1.000
_cell.angle_alpha   90.00
_cell.angle_beta   90.00
_cell.angle_gamma   90.00
#
_symmetry.space_group_name_H-M   'P 1'
#
loop_
_entity.id
_entity.type
_entity.pdbx_description
1 polymer ?
#
loop_
_entity_poly.entity_id
_entity_poly.type
_entity_poly.pdbx_seq_one_letter_code
_entity_poly.pdbx_strand_id
1 'polypeptide(L)'
;MSIEQEPPLPEPDRVSQPMLWEFVRLADYRVPSPAGASAALEKWTSLRQLFRRDEQNQQDEQAPVKSEDELRHLSQSRLHRLARPIDWRGAAAALDAALADWLQASNPATAVRFVIGQPHCGHPEILAHWATRHDAIRIEAPSSEQILGDDSAWLEAWPAIDRLWVLANLEHCYLRHANGLGLVRRLLEQAASGALGRGVIACDSWAWAYLQEV
;
A
#
# COMPACT_ATOMS: atom_id res chain seq x y z
N MET A 1 24.17 -12.33 -61.57
CA MET A 1 24.53 -11.76 -60.27
C MET A 1 23.32 -10.99 -59.77
N SER A 2 22.43 -11.68 -59.06
CA SER A 2 21.24 -11.07 -58.46
C SER A 2 21.57 -10.80 -57.00
N ILE A 3 21.44 -9.54 -56.60
CA ILE A 3 21.65 -9.08 -55.24
C ILE A 3 20.39 -9.46 -54.46
N GLU A 4 20.48 -10.44 -53.57
CA GLU A 4 19.43 -10.74 -52.59
C GLU A 4 19.31 -9.54 -51.65
N GLN A 5 18.13 -8.91 -51.67
CA GLN A 5 17.75 -7.88 -50.71
C GLN A 5 17.45 -8.55 -49.37
N GLU A 6 18.21 -8.15 -48.35
CA GLU A 6 18.01 -8.53 -46.95
C GLU A 6 16.62 -8.05 -46.48
N PRO A 7 15.82 -8.89 -45.80
CA PRO A 7 14.48 -8.51 -45.37
C PRO A 7 14.56 -7.43 -44.28
N PRO A 8 13.61 -6.47 -44.25
CA PRO A 8 13.59 -5.46 -43.21
C PRO A 8 13.36 -6.12 -41.84
N LEU A 9 14.15 -5.70 -40.85
CA LEU A 9 13.96 -6.09 -39.45
C LEU A 9 12.54 -5.73 -39.00
N PRO A 10 11.86 -6.61 -38.26
CA PRO A 10 10.54 -6.32 -37.72
C PRO A 10 10.62 -5.08 -36.84
N GLU A 11 9.75 -4.09 -37.10
CA GLU A 11 9.54 -2.98 -36.17
C GLU A 11 9.20 -3.57 -34.80
N PRO A 12 9.81 -3.09 -33.70
CA PRO A 12 9.43 -3.55 -32.39
C PRO A 12 7.94 -3.24 -32.22
N ASP A 13 7.14 -4.30 -32.06
CA ASP A 13 5.77 -4.20 -31.62
C ASP A 13 5.69 -3.11 -30.56
N ARG A 14 4.76 -2.15 -30.72
CA ARG A 14 4.35 -1.27 -29.63
C ARG A 14 3.71 -2.16 -28.57
N VAL A 15 4.53 -2.87 -27.80
CA VAL A 15 4.11 -3.64 -26.64
C VAL A 15 3.49 -2.62 -25.71
N SER A 16 2.16 -2.67 -25.58
CA SER A 16 1.41 -1.90 -24.59
C SER A 16 2.16 -2.02 -23.27
N GLN A 17 2.60 -0.89 -22.71
CA GLN A 17 3.35 -0.90 -21.47
C GLN A 17 2.57 -1.71 -20.43
N PRO A 18 3.19 -2.71 -19.76
CA PRO A 18 2.49 -3.52 -18.79
C PRO A 18 1.93 -2.61 -17.70
N MET A 19 0.66 -2.80 -17.33
CA MET A 19 0.11 -2.12 -16.17
C MET A 19 0.87 -2.60 -14.94
N LEU A 20 1.66 -1.70 -14.36
CA LEU A 20 2.51 -2.00 -13.20
C LEU A 20 1.73 -2.06 -11.89
N TRP A 21 0.49 -1.54 -11.88
CA TRP A 21 -0.34 -1.39 -10.71
C TRP A 21 -1.72 -2.01 -10.94
N GLU A 22 -2.19 -2.76 -9.96
CA GLU A 22 -3.51 -3.37 -9.94
C GLU A 22 -4.07 -3.28 -8.52
N PHE A 23 -5.33 -2.89 -8.39
CA PHE A 23 -6.09 -2.97 -7.14
C PHE A 23 -7.11 -4.09 -7.27
N VAL A 24 -7.00 -5.08 -6.40
CA VAL A 24 -7.92 -6.22 -6.34
C VAL A 24 -8.84 -6.08 -5.14
N ARG A 25 -9.99 -6.76 -5.17
CA ARG A 25 -10.84 -6.86 -3.97
C ARG A 25 -10.07 -7.62 -2.90
N LEU A 26 -10.29 -7.27 -1.65
CA LEU A 26 -9.59 -7.89 -0.52
C LEU A 26 -9.76 -9.42 -0.49
N ALA A 27 -10.94 -9.93 -0.86
CA ALA A 27 -11.22 -11.36 -0.95
C ALA A 27 -10.45 -12.09 -2.06
N ASP A 28 -9.98 -11.36 -3.06
CA ASP A 28 -9.25 -11.88 -4.22
C ASP A 28 -7.72 -11.74 -4.07
N TYR A 29 -7.25 -11.10 -2.98
CA TYR A 29 -5.82 -10.92 -2.72
C TYR A 29 -5.11 -12.27 -2.58
N ARG A 30 -3.99 -12.41 -3.28
CA ARG A 30 -3.12 -13.59 -3.22
C ARG A 30 -1.68 -13.13 -3.02
N VAL A 31 -0.99 -13.81 -2.10
CA VAL A 31 0.46 -13.62 -1.94
C VAL A 31 1.14 -14.01 -3.25
N PRO A 32 1.99 -13.15 -3.83
CA PRO A 32 2.73 -13.50 -5.03
C PRO A 32 3.50 -14.80 -4.82
N SER A 33 3.22 -15.82 -5.64
CA SER A 33 4.03 -17.04 -5.61
C SER A 33 5.44 -16.69 -6.09
N PRO A 34 6.50 -17.01 -5.34
CA PRO A 34 7.86 -16.82 -5.84
C PRO A 34 8.00 -17.54 -7.17
N ALA A 35 8.39 -16.81 -8.21
CA ALA A 35 8.64 -17.40 -9.52
C ALA A 35 9.81 -18.40 -9.38
N GLY A 36 9.57 -19.63 -9.87
CA GLY A 36 10.42 -20.83 -10.02
C GLY A 36 11.83 -20.87 -9.41
N ALA A 37 12.66 -19.85 -9.64
CA ALA A 37 14.03 -19.80 -9.13
C ALA A 37 14.12 -19.55 -7.61
N SER A 38 13.28 -18.66 -7.05
CA SER A 38 13.37 -18.32 -5.61
C SER A 38 12.81 -19.44 -4.73
N ALA A 39 11.74 -20.12 -5.18
CA ALA A 39 11.17 -21.27 -4.46
C ALA A 39 12.13 -22.48 -4.44
N ALA A 40 12.90 -22.69 -5.51
CA ALA A 40 13.91 -23.75 -5.57
C ALA A 40 15.11 -23.44 -4.66
N LEU A 41 15.55 -22.17 -4.64
CA LEU A 41 16.62 -21.70 -3.77
C LEU A 41 16.24 -21.81 -2.29
N GLU A 42 15.04 -21.39 -1.90
CA GLU A 42 14.53 -21.51 -0.52
C GLU A 42 14.42 -22.97 -0.08
N LYS A 43 13.89 -23.85 -0.94
CA LYS A 43 13.81 -25.29 -0.62
C LYS A 43 15.19 -25.94 -0.52
N TRP A 44 16.15 -25.52 -1.35
CA TRP A 44 17.51 -26.04 -1.33
C TRP A 44 18.31 -25.55 -0.12
N THR A 45 18.11 -24.30 0.33
CA THR A 45 18.73 -23.79 1.56
C THR A 45 18.18 -24.51 2.79
N SER A 46 16.86 -24.75 2.87
CA SER A 46 16.26 -25.55 3.97
C SER A 46 16.77 -27.00 3.99
N LEU A 47 16.89 -27.64 2.82
CA LEU A 47 17.45 -28.99 2.71
C LEU A 47 18.93 -29.02 3.10
N ARG A 48 19.74 -28.06 2.65
CA ARG A 48 21.15 -27.95 3.06
C ARG A 48 21.33 -27.76 4.56
N GLN A 49 20.45 -27.01 5.21
CA GLN A 49 20.49 -26.81 6.66
C GLN A 49 20.20 -28.10 7.43
N LEU A 50 19.35 -28.98 6.91
CA LEU A 50 19.08 -30.30 7.51
C LEU A 50 20.28 -31.25 7.38
N PHE A 51 21.05 -31.16 6.30
CA PHE A 51 22.28 -31.96 6.10
C PHE A 51 23.53 -31.37 6.75
N ARG A 52 23.46 -30.15 7.29
CA ARG A 52 24.58 -29.48 8.02
C ARG A 52 24.50 -29.64 9.54
N ARG A 53 23.52 -30.38 10.05
CA ARG A 53 23.17 -30.41 11.48
C ARG A 53 24.16 -31.18 12.37
N ASP A 54 25.16 -31.89 11.82
CA ASP A 54 26.10 -32.71 12.59
C ASP A 54 27.58 -32.29 12.56
N GLU A 55 27.97 -31.32 11.72
CA GLU A 55 29.38 -30.91 11.64
C GLU A 55 29.48 -29.37 11.71
N GLN A 56 29.69 -28.87 12.94
CA GLN A 56 30.09 -27.49 13.28
C GLN A 56 29.02 -26.38 13.19
N ASN A 57 29.14 -25.43 14.13
CA ASN A 57 28.56 -24.07 14.15
C ASN A 57 27.19 -23.84 14.80
N GLN A 58 27.20 -23.81 16.14
CA GLN A 58 26.34 -22.93 16.97
C GLN A 58 26.70 -21.42 16.84
N GLN A 59 27.51 -21.02 15.86
CA GLN A 59 28.00 -19.63 15.69
C GLN A 59 27.64 -18.98 14.34
N ASP A 60 26.95 -19.68 13.43
CA ASP A 60 26.62 -19.19 12.08
C ASP A 60 25.11 -19.01 11.85
N GLU A 61 24.33 -18.72 12.88
CA GLU A 61 22.99 -18.14 12.66
C GLU A 61 23.14 -16.65 12.32
N GLN A 62 23.45 -16.40 11.04
CA GLN A 62 23.21 -15.16 10.32
C GLN A 62 23.63 -13.86 11.03
N ALA A 63 24.86 -13.78 11.53
CA ALA A 63 25.44 -12.47 11.78
C ALA A 63 25.50 -11.70 10.44
N PRO A 64 24.95 -10.47 10.35
CA PRO A 64 25.01 -9.69 9.12
C PRO A 64 26.49 -9.50 8.71
N VAL A 65 26.76 -9.53 7.41
CA VAL A 65 28.13 -9.42 6.84
C VAL A 65 28.87 -8.16 7.33
N LYS A 66 28.11 -7.15 7.78
CA LYS A 66 28.59 -5.94 8.46
C LYS A 66 27.61 -5.58 9.59
N SER A 67 28.12 -5.03 10.68
CA SER A 67 27.26 -4.41 11.69
C SER A 67 26.54 -3.19 11.10
N GLU A 68 25.38 -2.83 11.67
CA GLU A 68 24.60 -1.69 11.20
C GLU A 68 25.41 -0.38 11.27
N ASP A 69 26.28 -0.25 12.27
CA ASP A 69 27.20 0.88 12.48
C ASP A 69 28.24 1.03 11.34
N GLU A 70 28.52 -0.06 10.62
CA GLU A 70 29.43 -0.07 9.47
C GLU A 70 28.72 0.19 8.13
N LEU A 71 27.38 0.26 8.13
CA LEU A 71 26.61 0.58 6.94
C LEU A 71 26.76 2.07 6.61
N ARG A 72 27.45 2.35 5.50
CA ARG A 72 27.58 3.72 5.01
C ARG A 72 26.28 4.16 4.35
N HIS A 73 25.69 5.24 4.84
CA HIS A 73 24.60 5.90 4.13
C HIS A 73 25.06 6.38 2.75
N LEU A 74 24.23 6.15 1.74
CA LEU A 74 24.42 6.72 0.42
C LEU A 74 24.00 8.19 0.45
N SER A 75 24.76 9.08 -0.19
CA SER A 75 24.33 10.46 -0.38
C SER A 75 23.02 10.50 -1.18
N GLN A 76 22.18 11.52 -0.95
CA GLN A 76 20.91 11.68 -1.67
C GLN A 76 21.08 11.66 -3.20
N SER A 77 22.16 12.27 -3.68
CA SER A 77 22.55 12.25 -5.10
C SER A 77 22.92 10.85 -5.63
N ARG A 78 23.50 9.98 -4.78
CA ARG A 78 23.79 8.58 -5.15
C ARG A 78 22.54 7.72 -5.11
N LEU A 79 21.70 7.89 -4.08
CA LEU A 79 20.41 7.21 -3.98
C LEU A 79 19.53 7.50 -5.20
N HIS A 80 19.39 8.77 -5.58
CA HIS A 80 18.55 9.17 -6.73
C HIS A 80 19.02 8.59 -8.07
N ARG A 81 20.32 8.33 -8.23
CA ARG A 81 20.86 7.67 -9.43
C ARG A 81 20.61 6.16 -9.44
N LEU A 82 20.57 5.53 -8.27
CA LEU A 82 20.39 4.09 -8.13
C LEU A 82 18.92 3.69 -8.14
N ALA A 83 18.08 4.47 -7.45
CA ALA A 83 16.64 4.27 -7.37
C ALA A 83 15.96 5.59 -7.76
N ARG A 84 15.35 5.61 -8.95
CA ARG A 84 14.49 6.73 -9.34
C ARG A 84 13.27 6.77 -8.40
N PRO A 85 12.75 7.96 -8.08
CA PRO A 85 11.48 8.07 -7.35
C PRO A 85 10.38 7.32 -8.09
N ILE A 86 9.51 6.64 -7.34
CA ILE A 86 8.36 5.95 -7.89
C ILE A 86 7.37 6.99 -8.39
N ASP A 87 6.86 6.82 -9.62
CA ASP A 87 5.75 7.62 -10.12
C ASP A 87 4.41 7.01 -9.66
N TRP A 88 3.82 7.64 -8.65
CA TRP A 88 2.57 7.20 -8.05
C TRP A 88 1.31 7.53 -8.88
N ARG A 89 1.44 8.30 -9.97
CA ARG A 89 0.30 8.62 -10.84
C ARG A 89 -0.30 7.38 -11.50
N GLY A 90 0.55 6.40 -11.84
CA GLY A 90 0.12 5.11 -12.37
C GLY A 90 -0.73 4.32 -11.37
N ALA A 91 -0.29 4.27 -10.11
CA ALA A 91 -1.05 3.66 -9.03
C ALA A 91 -2.38 4.38 -8.79
N ALA A 92 -2.39 5.71 -8.77
CA ALA A 92 -3.63 6.49 -8.64
C ALA A 92 -4.60 6.27 -9.82
N ALA A 93 -4.09 6.06 -11.04
CA ALA A 93 -4.91 5.66 -12.19
C ALA A 93 -5.48 4.23 -12.05
N ALA A 94 -4.70 3.28 -11.53
CA ALA A 94 -5.22 1.94 -11.25
C ALA A 94 -6.29 1.96 -10.16
N LEU A 95 -6.11 2.76 -9.10
CA LEU A 95 -7.11 2.95 -8.05
C LEU A 95 -8.40 3.58 -8.62
N ASP A 96 -8.25 4.59 -9.47
CA ASP A 96 -9.37 5.25 -10.15
C ASP A 96 -10.21 4.27 -10.97
N ALA A 97 -9.53 3.43 -11.77
CA ALA A 97 -10.19 2.38 -12.53
C ALA A 97 -10.93 1.37 -11.63
N ALA A 98 -10.32 0.95 -10.52
CA ALA A 98 -10.94 0.02 -9.57
C ALA A 98 -12.16 0.61 -8.83
N LEU A 99 -12.23 1.94 -8.72
CA LEU A 99 -13.33 2.66 -8.05
C LEU A 99 -14.39 3.22 -9.00
N ALA A 100 -14.23 3.07 -10.32
CA ALA A 100 -15.08 3.70 -11.33
C ALA A 100 -16.58 3.39 -11.16
N ASP A 101 -16.94 2.12 -10.98
CA ASP A 101 -18.32 1.70 -10.78
C ASP A 101 -18.93 2.30 -9.51
N TRP A 102 -18.14 2.38 -8.44
CA TRP A 102 -18.56 2.97 -7.17
C TRP A 102 -18.74 4.49 -7.28
N LEU A 103 -17.89 5.17 -8.05
CA LEU A 103 -18.03 6.59 -8.35
C LEU A 103 -19.31 6.89 -9.15
N GLN A 104 -19.70 6.02 -10.08
CA GLN A 104 -20.88 6.23 -10.92
C GLN A 104 -22.20 5.79 -10.26
N ALA A 105 -22.16 4.90 -9.26
CA ALA A 105 -23.35 4.43 -8.58
C ALA A 105 -24.08 5.57 -7.85
N SER A 106 -25.39 5.75 -8.08
CA SER A 106 -26.19 6.76 -7.39
C SER A 106 -26.43 6.42 -5.92
N ASN A 107 -26.53 5.13 -5.58
CA ASN A 107 -26.68 4.64 -4.21
C ASN A 107 -25.76 3.42 -3.99
N PRO A 108 -24.46 3.63 -3.72
CA PRO A 108 -23.53 2.52 -3.49
C PRO A 108 -23.86 1.82 -2.17
N ALA A 109 -23.74 0.48 -2.14
CA ALA A 109 -24.03 -0.31 -0.94
C ALA A 109 -23.16 0.08 0.27
N THR A 110 -21.94 0.56 0.04
CA THR A 110 -21.06 1.14 1.05
C THR A 110 -20.54 2.48 0.56
N ALA A 111 -20.80 3.55 1.31
CA ALA A 111 -20.35 4.89 0.96
C ALA A 111 -18.81 5.02 1.06
N VAL A 112 -18.18 4.32 2.01
CA VAL A 112 -16.73 4.33 2.22
C VAL A 112 -16.06 3.11 1.61
N ARG A 113 -14.87 3.31 1.00
CA ARG A 113 -14.01 2.24 0.46
C ARG A 113 -12.69 2.19 1.20
N PHE A 114 -12.20 0.98 1.48
CA PHE A 114 -10.91 0.76 2.09
C PHE A 114 -9.87 0.34 1.05
N VAL A 115 -8.69 0.93 1.14
CA VAL A 115 -7.50 0.53 0.37
C VAL A 115 -6.50 -0.05 1.35
N ILE A 116 -6.28 -1.37 1.25
CA ILE A 116 -5.40 -2.10 2.16
C ILE A 116 -4.12 -2.45 1.41
N GLY A 117 -2.98 -2.10 1.99
CA GLY A 117 -1.66 -2.30 1.40
C GLY A 117 -0.60 -2.62 2.45
N GLN A 118 0.59 -2.99 2.03
CA GLN A 118 1.70 -3.19 2.96
C GLN A 118 2.12 -1.85 3.61
N PRO A 119 2.72 -1.87 4.80
CA PRO A 119 3.35 -0.67 5.35
C PRO A 119 4.30 -0.03 4.33
N HIS A 120 4.29 1.30 4.24
CA HIS A 120 5.11 2.08 3.30
C HIS A 120 4.86 1.80 1.81
N CYS A 121 3.67 1.33 1.41
CA CYS A 121 3.31 1.13 -0.01
C CYS A 121 2.84 2.41 -0.75
N GLY A 122 3.07 3.59 -0.19
CA GLY A 122 2.77 4.87 -0.84
C GLY A 122 1.31 5.32 -0.76
N HIS A 123 0.53 4.88 0.25
CA HIS A 123 -0.86 5.31 0.42
C HIS A 123 -1.06 6.84 0.37
N PRO A 124 -0.26 7.66 1.08
CA PRO A 124 -0.40 9.12 1.03
C PRO A 124 -0.22 9.69 -0.38
N GLU A 125 0.78 9.22 -1.12
CA GLU A 125 1.08 9.69 -2.47
C GLU A 125 0.00 9.27 -3.48
N ILE A 126 -0.45 8.01 -3.40
CA ILE A 126 -1.52 7.47 -4.26
C ILE A 126 -2.81 8.26 -4.04
N LEU A 127 -3.24 8.42 -2.79
CA LEU A 127 -4.48 9.12 -2.46
C LEU A 127 -4.40 10.62 -2.68
N ALA A 128 -3.22 11.25 -2.54
CA ALA A 128 -3.07 12.66 -2.91
C ALA A 128 -3.31 12.87 -4.42
N HIS A 129 -2.75 12.01 -5.27
CA HIS A 129 -2.99 12.05 -6.71
C HIS A 129 -4.45 11.76 -7.07
N TRP A 130 -5.06 10.76 -6.44
CA TRP A 130 -6.47 10.45 -6.65
C TRP A 130 -7.39 11.59 -6.19
N ALA A 131 -7.13 12.17 -5.01
CA ALA A 131 -7.91 13.28 -4.48
C ALA A 131 -7.83 14.52 -5.37
N THR A 132 -6.65 14.80 -5.92
CA THR A 132 -6.47 15.91 -6.88
C THR A 132 -7.30 15.69 -8.15
N ARG A 133 -7.38 14.46 -8.64
CA ARG A 133 -8.17 14.12 -9.84
C ARG A 133 -9.67 14.31 -9.64
N HIS A 134 -10.16 14.09 -8.43
CA HIS A 134 -11.60 14.09 -8.10
C HIS A 134 -12.06 15.29 -7.26
N ASP A 135 -11.19 16.29 -7.05
CA ASP A 135 -11.43 17.42 -6.13
C ASP A 135 -11.90 16.95 -4.73
N ALA A 136 -11.32 15.83 -4.28
CA ALA A 136 -11.64 15.24 -2.99
C ALA A 136 -10.88 15.93 -1.86
N ILE A 137 -11.53 16.08 -0.72
CA ILE A 137 -10.96 16.69 0.47
C ILE A 137 -10.02 15.70 1.15
N ARG A 138 -8.80 16.13 1.45
CA ARG A 138 -7.83 15.33 2.20
C ARG A 138 -8.05 15.55 3.68
N ILE A 139 -8.30 14.46 4.40
CA ILE A 139 -8.43 14.45 5.85
C ILE A 139 -7.07 14.15 6.45
N GLU A 140 -6.57 15.08 7.26
CA GLU A 140 -5.36 14.88 8.04
C GLU A 140 -5.67 14.03 9.28
N ALA A 141 -4.70 13.20 9.67
CA ALA A 141 -4.82 12.38 10.87
C ALA A 141 -4.93 13.24 12.14
N PRO A 142 -5.66 12.79 13.17
CA PRO A 142 -5.74 13.49 14.44
C PRO A 142 -4.40 13.46 15.18
N SER A 143 -4.17 14.42 16.07
CA SER A 143 -3.00 14.37 16.97
C SER A 143 -3.18 13.31 18.06
N SER A 144 -2.07 12.89 18.67
CA SER A 144 -2.10 11.96 19.81
C SER A 144 -2.95 12.47 20.97
N GLU A 145 -2.95 13.78 21.22
CA GLU A 145 -3.77 14.42 22.24
C GLU A 145 -5.26 14.32 21.91
N GLN A 146 -5.63 14.53 20.64
CA GLN A 146 -7.02 14.38 20.19
C GLN A 146 -7.49 12.93 20.31
N ILE A 147 -6.63 11.96 19.96
CA ILE A 147 -6.93 10.52 20.11
C ILE A 147 -7.15 10.17 21.59
N LEU A 148 -6.24 10.58 22.48
CA LEU A 148 -6.33 10.25 23.92
C LEU A 148 -7.44 11.00 24.66
N GLY A 149 -7.78 12.21 24.18
CA GLY A 149 -8.86 13.02 24.71
C GLY A 149 -10.25 12.58 24.26
N ASP A 150 -10.35 11.57 23.39
CA ASP A 150 -11.58 11.15 22.73
C ASP A 150 -12.32 12.32 22.02
N ASP A 151 -11.54 13.24 21.46
CA ASP A 151 -12.02 14.51 20.92
C ASP A 151 -12.88 14.28 19.66
N SER A 152 -14.20 14.52 19.79
CA SER A 152 -15.13 14.40 18.66
C SER A 152 -14.96 15.50 17.63
N ALA A 153 -14.29 16.61 17.97
CA ALA A 153 -14.11 17.74 17.07
C ALA A 153 -13.38 17.35 15.77
N TRP A 154 -12.48 16.36 15.83
CA TRP A 154 -11.83 15.86 14.63
C TRP A 154 -12.83 15.22 13.64
N LEU A 155 -13.78 14.42 14.12
CA LEU A 155 -14.84 13.84 13.27
C LEU A 155 -15.86 14.89 12.84
N GLU A 156 -16.22 15.82 13.72
CA GLU A 156 -17.18 16.89 13.42
C GLU A 156 -16.66 17.89 12.37
N ALA A 157 -15.34 17.99 12.21
CA ALA A 157 -14.69 18.81 11.19
C ALA A 157 -14.66 18.17 9.79
N TRP A 158 -15.17 16.94 9.63
CA TRP A 158 -15.21 16.26 8.33
C TRP A 158 -16.15 16.97 7.36
N PRO A 159 -15.89 16.86 6.05
CA PRO A 159 -16.69 17.54 5.06
C PRO A 159 -18.14 17.03 5.03
N ALA A 160 -19.00 17.87 4.47
CA ALA A 160 -20.38 17.48 4.19
C ALA A 160 -20.43 16.23 3.27
N ILE A 161 -21.52 15.46 3.42
CA ILE A 161 -21.74 14.14 2.80
C ILE A 161 -21.67 14.18 1.26
N ASP A 162 -21.88 15.35 0.66
CA ASP A 162 -21.90 15.57 -0.79
C ASP A 162 -20.51 15.68 -1.43
N ARG A 163 -19.43 15.78 -0.62
CA ARG A 163 -18.06 15.85 -1.12
C ARG A 163 -17.30 14.55 -0.93
N LEU A 164 -16.52 14.19 -1.95
CA LEU A 164 -15.53 13.12 -1.83
C LEU A 164 -14.45 13.52 -0.83
N TRP A 165 -13.98 12.54 -0.04
CA TRP A 165 -12.86 12.72 0.85
C TRP A 165 -11.92 11.52 0.86
N VAL A 166 -10.69 11.74 1.31
CA VAL A 166 -9.68 10.69 1.49
C VAL A 166 -9.00 10.80 2.85
N LEU A 167 -8.78 9.66 3.49
CA LEU A 167 -7.94 9.52 4.69
C LEU A 167 -6.81 8.55 4.37
N ALA A 168 -5.56 9.02 4.40
CA ALA A 168 -4.44 8.25 3.87
C ALA A 168 -3.86 7.19 4.80
N ASN A 169 -4.02 7.37 6.11
CA ASN A 169 -3.35 6.55 7.12
C ASN A 169 -4.28 6.31 8.31
N LEU A 170 -5.15 5.31 8.20
CA LEU A 170 -6.00 4.90 9.31
C LEU A 170 -5.19 4.51 10.56
N GLU A 171 -4.00 3.94 10.34
CA GLU A 171 -3.04 3.57 11.38
C GLU A 171 -2.57 4.74 12.25
N HIS A 172 -2.76 5.98 11.80
CA HIS A 172 -2.45 7.20 12.57
C HIS A 172 -3.66 7.76 13.32
N CYS A 173 -4.83 7.12 13.23
CA CYS A 173 -6.06 7.60 13.87
C CYS A 173 -6.36 6.92 15.21
N TYR A 174 -5.43 6.11 15.73
CA TYR A 174 -5.57 5.43 17.00
C TYR A 174 -4.22 5.17 17.68
N LEU A 175 -4.26 4.88 18.97
CA LEU A 175 -3.12 4.39 19.75
C LEU A 175 -3.46 3.03 20.33
N ARG A 176 -2.47 2.12 20.42
CA ARG A 176 -2.62 0.79 21.05
C ARG A 176 -2.68 0.90 22.57
N HIS A 177 -3.68 1.61 23.05
CA HIS A 177 -3.90 2.00 24.44
C HIS A 177 -5.39 1.88 24.76
N ALA A 178 -5.75 1.64 26.03
CA ALA A 178 -7.15 1.44 26.43
C ALA A 178 -8.09 2.58 26.00
N ASN A 179 -7.60 3.82 26.09
CA ASN A 179 -8.34 5.02 25.65
C ASN A 179 -8.01 5.45 24.22
N GLY A 180 -7.16 4.71 23.51
CA GLY A 180 -6.65 5.10 22.18
C GLY A 180 -7.49 4.59 21.01
N LEU A 181 -8.55 3.81 21.26
CA LEU A 181 -9.39 3.18 20.23
C LEU A 181 -10.77 3.84 20.06
N GLY A 182 -11.16 4.74 20.97
CA GLY A 182 -12.50 5.36 20.93
C GLY A 182 -12.78 6.09 19.63
N LEU A 183 -11.81 6.90 19.18
CA LEU A 183 -11.93 7.69 17.96
C LEU A 183 -12.06 6.82 16.70
N VAL A 184 -11.18 5.82 16.53
CA VAL A 184 -11.22 4.93 15.35
C VAL A 184 -12.48 4.06 15.34
N ARG A 185 -13.00 3.62 16.49
CA ARG A 185 -14.26 2.87 16.55
C ARG A 185 -15.43 3.72 16.07
N ARG A 186 -15.56 4.96 16.55
CA ARG A 186 -16.58 5.92 16.08
C ARG A 186 -16.44 6.23 14.59
N LEU A 187 -15.21 6.41 14.11
CA LEU A 187 -14.94 6.59 12.67
C LEU A 187 -15.49 5.40 11.86
N LEU A 188 -15.18 4.17 12.27
CA LEU A 188 -15.62 2.96 11.57
C LEU A 188 -17.15 2.78 11.64
N GLU A 189 -17.77 3.10 12.77
CA GLU A 189 -19.24 3.12 12.93
C GLU A 189 -19.90 4.13 11.98
N GLN A 190 -19.36 5.35 11.88
CA GLN A 190 -19.87 6.36 10.96
C GLN A 190 -19.62 5.98 9.49
N ALA A 191 -18.51 5.32 9.19
CA ALA A 191 -18.22 4.79 7.85
C ALA A 191 -19.21 3.69 7.47
N ALA A 192 -19.51 2.75 8.39
CA ALA A 192 -20.42 1.63 8.16
C ALA A 192 -21.88 2.07 8.02
N SER A 193 -22.31 3.06 8.80
CA SER A 193 -23.64 3.65 8.70
C SER A 193 -23.84 4.57 7.49
N GLY A 194 -22.75 4.95 6.81
CA GLY A 194 -22.77 5.90 5.69
C GLY A 194 -22.85 7.37 6.13
N ALA A 195 -22.75 7.66 7.43
CA ALA A 195 -22.83 9.02 7.97
C ALA A 195 -21.70 9.94 7.48
N LEU A 196 -20.54 9.37 7.12
CA LEU A 196 -19.40 10.11 6.56
C LEU A 196 -19.57 10.48 5.08
N GLY A 197 -20.62 9.99 4.42
CA GLY A 197 -20.72 10.10 2.97
C GLY A 197 -19.62 9.33 2.24
N ARG A 198 -19.34 9.77 1.01
CA ARG A 198 -18.51 9.01 0.08
C ARG A 198 -17.03 9.33 0.25
N GLY A 199 -16.21 8.32 0.57
CA GLY A 199 -14.78 8.53 0.69
C GLY A 199 -13.93 7.27 0.66
N VAL A 200 -12.62 7.48 0.70
CA VAL A 200 -11.62 6.41 0.64
C VAL A 200 -10.70 6.48 1.85
N ILE A 201 -10.61 5.37 2.59
CA ILE A 201 -9.68 5.20 3.71
C ILE A 201 -8.57 4.25 3.27
N ALA A 202 -7.33 4.69 3.32
CA ALA A 202 -6.19 3.78 3.24
C ALA A 202 -5.76 3.33 4.64
N CYS A 203 -5.35 2.07 4.73
CA CYS A 203 -4.90 1.45 5.97
C CYS A 203 -3.80 0.44 5.63
N ASP A 204 -2.70 0.49 6.37
CA ASP A 204 -1.72 -0.58 6.24
C ASP A 204 -2.28 -1.94 6.74
N SER A 205 -1.73 -3.02 6.20
CA SER A 205 -2.22 -4.38 6.46
C SER A 205 -2.05 -4.83 7.91
N TRP A 206 -1.10 -4.25 8.67
CA TRP A 206 -0.89 -4.61 10.08
C TRP A 206 -1.88 -3.90 10.99
N ALA A 207 -2.15 -2.63 10.71
CA ALA A 207 -3.21 -1.87 11.36
C ALA A 207 -4.58 -2.48 11.05
N TRP A 208 -4.83 -2.84 9.80
CA TRP A 208 -6.04 -3.55 9.39
C TRP A 208 -6.22 -4.85 10.18
N ALA A 209 -5.20 -5.72 10.21
CA ALA A 209 -5.25 -6.97 10.96
C ALA A 209 -5.47 -6.74 12.47
N TYR A 210 -4.85 -5.72 13.06
CA TYR A 210 -5.07 -5.38 14.46
C TYR A 210 -6.51 -4.92 14.72
N LEU A 211 -7.06 -4.06 13.86
CA LEU A 211 -8.43 -3.54 14.00
C LEU A 211 -9.49 -4.63 13.81
N GLN A 212 -9.17 -5.75 13.16
CA GLN A 212 -10.07 -6.90 13.05
C GLN A 212 -10.21 -7.68 14.36
N GLU A 213 -9.29 -7.52 15.31
CA GLU A 213 -9.23 -8.30 16.56
C GLU A 213 -9.70 -7.52 17.80
N VAL A 214 -9.99 -6.22 17.68
CA VAL A 214 -10.24 -5.30 18.82
C VAL A 214 -11.59 -4.60 18.80
#